data_AF-A0A388PW57-F1
#
_entry.id   AF-A0A388PW57-F1
#
_cell.length_a   1.000
_cell.length_b   1.000
_cell.length_c   1.000
_cell.angle_alpha   90.00
_cell.angle_beta   90.00
_cell.angle_gamma   90.00
#
_symmetry.space_group_name_H-M   'P 1'
#
loop_
_entity.id
_entity.type
_entity.pdbx_description
1 polymer ?
#
loop_
_entity_poly.entity_id
_entity_poly.type
_entity_poly.pdbx_seq_one_letter_code
_entity_poly.pdbx_strand_id
1 'polypeptide(L)'
;MALAQTPFVSAEQINELCSYDQIVENQRQAFKNFYLDEAVMGPRAILSQGENAQFSYIARASKNGPTIVKFGTVVPSNAGRDISVVQTTVSVIDAISGSIKLFLDGEAVTKWRTVCASMAAARELANPVKKIAVIGMGHQGKAHALAAREIFKPEQIIGIDKDIKIMI
;
A
#
# COMPACT_ATOMS: atom_id res chain seq x y z
N MET A 1 11.63 19.92 -27.70
CA MET A 1 10.37 19.21 -27.38
C MET A 1 9.93 19.72 -26.02
N ALA A 2 8.71 20.25 -25.89
CA ALA A 2 8.23 20.75 -24.62
C ALA A 2 8.29 19.61 -23.57
N LEU A 3 9.02 19.85 -22.48
CA LEU A 3 9.06 18.98 -21.30
C LEU A 3 7.67 19.01 -20.67
N ALA A 4 6.74 18.19 -21.15
CA ALA A 4 5.49 17.98 -20.43
C ALA A 4 5.87 17.41 -19.06
N GLN A 5 5.59 18.17 -18.00
CA GLN A 5 5.79 17.75 -16.63
C GLN A 5 5.06 16.40 -16.46
N THR A 6 5.80 15.36 -16.08
CA THR A 6 5.20 14.04 -15.80
C THR A 6 4.10 14.22 -14.75
N PRO A 7 2.84 13.83 -15.05
CA PRO A 7 1.72 14.10 -14.17
C PRO A 7 1.91 13.40 -12.81
N PHE A 8 1.43 14.05 -11.76
CA PHE A 8 1.39 13.51 -10.40
C PHE A 8 -0.06 13.29 -9.99
N VAL A 9 -0.38 12.08 -9.51
CA VAL A 9 -1.70 11.75 -8.98
C VAL A 9 -1.65 11.81 -7.46
N SER A 10 -2.47 12.69 -6.89
CA SER A 10 -2.49 12.98 -5.46
C SER A 10 -3.14 11.85 -4.65
N ALA A 11 -2.92 11.87 -3.33
CA ALA A 11 -3.59 10.97 -2.41
C ALA A 11 -5.12 11.07 -2.49
N GLU A 12 -5.67 12.27 -2.68
CA GLU A 12 -7.11 12.52 -2.84
C GLU A 12 -7.66 11.81 -4.07
N GLN A 13 -7.05 12.05 -5.24
CA GLN A 13 -7.42 11.40 -6.49
C GLN A 13 -7.31 9.86 -6.40
N ILE A 14 -6.27 9.34 -5.73
CA ILE A 14 -6.13 7.89 -5.51
C ILE A 14 -7.28 7.37 -4.64
N ASN A 15 -7.64 8.08 -3.57
CA ASN A 15 -8.73 7.65 -2.69
C ASN A 15 -10.09 7.68 -3.40
N GLU A 16 -10.33 8.64 -4.29
CA GLU A 16 -11.57 8.70 -5.10
C GLU A 16 -11.67 7.57 -6.13
N LEU A 17 -10.52 7.11 -6.66
CA LEU A 17 -10.47 6.05 -7.67
C LEU A 17 -10.48 4.63 -7.09
N CYS A 18 -10.24 4.48 -5.78
CA CYS A 18 -10.09 3.17 -5.15
C CYS A 18 -11.34 2.77 -4.37
N SER A 19 -11.75 1.51 -4.54
CA SER A 19 -12.71 0.82 -3.68
C SER A 19 -12.10 -0.46 -3.13
N TYR A 20 -12.57 -0.92 -1.96
CA TYR A 20 -12.04 -2.15 -1.37
C TYR A 20 -12.23 -3.35 -2.28
N ASP A 21 -13.41 -3.51 -2.90
CA ASP A 21 -13.67 -4.64 -3.78
C ASP A 21 -12.70 -4.70 -4.97
N GLN A 22 -12.48 -3.58 -5.64
CA GLN A 22 -11.57 -3.52 -6.79
C GLN A 22 -10.12 -3.78 -6.38
N ILE A 23 -9.65 -3.15 -5.30
CA ILE A 23 -8.25 -3.27 -4.92
C ILE A 23 -7.96 -4.62 -4.26
N VAL A 24 -8.89 -5.22 -3.51
CA VAL A 24 -8.76 -6.59 -2.98
C VAL A 24 -8.64 -7.58 -4.12
N GLU A 25 -9.49 -7.48 -5.15
CA GLU A 25 -9.41 -8.35 -6.31
C GLU A 25 -8.11 -8.14 -7.10
N ASN A 26 -7.67 -6.89 -7.24
CA ASN A 26 -6.38 -6.57 -7.85
C ASN A 26 -5.20 -7.21 -7.08
N GLN A 27 -5.19 -7.13 -5.74
CA GLN A 27 -4.16 -7.78 -4.93
C GLN A 27 -4.20 -9.30 -5.08
N ARG A 28 -5.39 -9.92 -5.07
CA ARG A 28 -5.57 -11.35 -5.28
C ARG A 28 -5.01 -11.79 -6.64
N GLN A 29 -5.31 -11.05 -7.71
CA GLN A 29 -4.78 -11.33 -9.03
C GLN A 29 -3.26 -11.14 -9.11
N ALA A 30 -2.69 -10.13 -8.45
CA ALA A 30 -1.25 -9.94 -8.39
C ALA A 30 -0.53 -11.10 -7.68
N PHE A 31 -1.09 -11.63 -6.59
CA PHE A 31 -0.57 -12.83 -5.92
C PHE A 31 -0.65 -14.07 -6.80
N LYS A 32 -1.77 -14.26 -7.52
CA LYS A 32 -1.91 -15.35 -8.49
C LYS A 32 -0.87 -15.25 -9.61
N ASN A 33 -0.69 -14.06 -10.18
CA ASN A 33 0.30 -13.83 -11.23
C ASN A 33 1.72 -14.09 -10.72
N PHE A 34 2.01 -13.74 -9.47
CA PHE A 34 3.32 -14.03 -8.87
C PHE A 34 3.57 -15.53 -8.70
N TYR A 35 2.55 -16.30 -8.30
CA TYR A 35 2.63 -17.76 -8.25
C TYR A 35 2.82 -18.41 -9.62
N LEU A 36 2.26 -17.80 -10.68
CA LEU A 36 2.34 -18.29 -12.06
C LEU A 36 3.56 -17.77 -12.83
N ASP A 37 4.52 -17.12 -12.17
CA ASP A 37 5.68 -16.46 -12.81
C ASP A 37 5.30 -15.38 -13.86
N GLU A 38 4.10 -14.83 -13.77
CA GLU A 38 3.60 -13.74 -14.61
C GLU A 38 3.80 -12.35 -13.99
N ALA A 39 4.04 -12.29 -12.67
CA ALA A 39 4.48 -11.09 -11.96
C ALA A 39 5.93 -11.27 -11.52
N VAL A 40 6.69 -10.18 -11.53
CA VAL A 40 8.10 -10.19 -11.12
C VAL A 40 8.36 -9.09 -10.10
N MET A 41 9.21 -9.38 -9.11
CA MET A 41 9.66 -8.42 -8.12
C MET A 41 11.18 -8.52 -8.00
N GLY A 42 11.87 -7.39 -8.23
CA GLY A 42 13.31 -7.30 -8.03
C GLY A 42 13.68 -7.26 -6.55
N PRO A 43 14.96 -7.49 -6.21
CA PRO A 43 15.43 -7.35 -4.84
C PRO A 43 15.18 -5.94 -4.32
N ARG A 44 14.79 -5.83 -3.05
CA ARG A 44 14.64 -4.55 -2.38
C ARG A 44 16.01 -3.89 -2.20
N ALA A 45 16.17 -2.66 -2.67
CA ALA A 45 17.32 -1.84 -2.35
C ALA A 45 17.06 -1.09 -1.04
N ILE A 46 18.03 -1.10 -0.13
CA ILE A 46 18.00 -0.32 1.12
C ILE A 46 19.36 0.35 1.29
N LEU A 47 19.34 1.64 1.60
CA LEU A 47 20.51 2.39 2.01
C LEU A 47 20.23 3.01 3.38
N SER A 48 21.07 2.72 4.37
CA SER A 48 20.92 3.24 5.73
C SER A 48 21.85 4.43 5.96
N GLN A 49 21.37 5.41 6.74
CA GLN A 49 22.14 6.57 7.17
C GLN A 49 21.77 6.92 8.63
N GLY A 50 22.54 6.40 9.58
CA GLY A 50 22.22 6.53 11.01
C GLY A 50 20.88 5.85 11.34
N GLU A 51 19.95 6.59 11.94
CA GLU A 51 18.58 6.13 12.21
C GLU A 51 17.68 6.15 10.95
N ASN A 52 18.14 6.76 9.86
CA ASN A 52 17.35 6.90 8.63
C ASN A 52 17.60 5.74 7.66
N ALA A 53 16.65 5.53 6.76
CA ALA A 53 16.82 4.61 5.63
C ALA A 53 16.14 5.13 4.37
N GLN A 54 16.77 4.95 3.21
CA GLN A 54 16.14 5.03 1.91
C GLN A 54 15.89 3.63 1.37
N PHE A 55 14.81 3.44 0.62
CA PHE A 55 14.51 2.15 0.02
C PHE A 55 13.91 2.30 -1.37
N SER A 56 14.07 1.26 -2.19
CA SER A 56 13.42 1.16 -3.49
C SER A 56 12.94 -0.26 -3.77
N TYR A 57 11.82 -0.36 -4.47
CA TYR A 57 11.23 -1.58 -4.98
C TYR A 57 11.00 -1.41 -6.48
N ILE A 58 11.27 -2.47 -7.25
CA ILE A 58 10.93 -2.54 -8.67
C ILE A 58 10.11 -3.81 -8.92
N ALA A 59 8.95 -3.68 -9.56
CA ALA A 59 8.07 -4.82 -9.80
C ALA A 59 7.18 -4.63 -11.05
N ARG A 60 6.68 -5.75 -11.58
CA ARG A 60 5.54 -5.80 -12.50
C ARG A 60 4.53 -6.80 -11.95
N ALA A 61 3.25 -6.40 -11.90
CA ALA A 61 2.18 -7.26 -11.39
C ALA A 61 1.60 -8.23 -12.45
N SER A 62 2.01 -8.10 -13.72
CA SER A 62 1.60 -8.97 -14.83
C SER A 62 2.61 -8.91 -15.97
N LYS A 63 2.53 -9.88 -16.90
CA LYS A 63 3.49 -10.08 -18.01
C LYS A 63 3.68 -8.85 -18.89
N ASN A 64 2.58 -8.15 -19.19
CA ASN A 64 2.55 -6.96 -20.05
C ASN A 64 2.24 -5.67 -19.27
N GLY A 65 2.24 -5.74 -17.94
CA GLY A 65 1.95 -4.59 -17.08
C GLY A 65 3.09 -3.57 -17.06
N PRO A 66 2.81 -2.32 -16.65
CA PRO A 66 3.84 -1.31 -16.49
C PRO A 66 4.85 -1.75 -15.42
N THR A 67 6.09 -1.27 -15.54
CA THR A 67 7.08 -1.42 -14.46
C THR A 67 6.83 -0.36 -13.41
N ILE A 68 6.64 -0.80 -12.17
CA ILE A 68 6.42 0.06 -11.02
C ILE A 68 7.73 0.20 -10.27
N VAL A 69 8.15 1.44 -10.02
CA VAL A 69 9.24 1.73 -9.09
C VAL A 69 8.67 2.52 -7.93
N LYS A 70 8.76 1.96 -6.72
CA LYS A 70 8.42 2.67 -5.47
C LYS A 70 9.70 2.99 -4.74
N PHE A 71 9.94 4.25 -4.45
CA PHE A 71 11.03 4.68 -3.61
C PHE A 71 10.50 5.48 -2.42
N GLY A 72 11.27 5.49 -1.35
CA GLY A 72 10.90 6.26 -0.18
C GLY A 72 11.97 6.29 0.88
N THR A 73 11.63 6.99 1.95
CA THR A 73 12.51 7.20 3.10
C THR A 73 11.78 6.88 4.39
N VAL A 74 12.54 6.46 5.38
CA VAL A 74 12.14 6.38 6.79
C VAL A 74 13.08 7.29 7.57
N VAL A 75 12.52 8.29 8.23
CA VAL A 75 13.26 9.27 9.03
C VAL A 75 12.59 9.37 10.40
N PRO A 76 13.00 8.56 11.40
CA PRO A 76 12.34 8.50 12.70
C PRO A 76 12.27 9.85 13.42
N SER A 77 13.31 10.68 13.31
CA SER A 77 13.33 12.03 13.91
C SER A 77 12.29 12.98 13.35
N ASN A 78 11.63 12.67 12.23
CA ASN A 78 10.47 13.43 11.77
C ASN A 78 9.27 13.28 12.71
N ALA A 79 9.21 12.30 13.61
CA ALA A 79 8.16 12.21 14.63
C ALA A 79 8.12 13.44 15.56
N GLY A 80 9.26 14.12 15.75
CA GLY A 80 9.35 15.39 16.49
C GLY A 80 9.12 16.63 15.62
N ARG A 81 8.71 16.46 14.36
CA ARG A 81 8.48 17.50 13.36
C ARG A 81 7.09 17.31 12.77
N ASP A 82 6.53 18.34 12.14
CA ASP A 82 5.28 18.21 11.38
C ASP A 82 5.54 17.63 9.98
N ILE A 83 6.24 16.49 9.94
CA ILE A 83 6.67 15.81 8.71
C ILE A 83 6.42 14.31 8.88
N SER A 84 5.94 13.64 7.84
CA SER A 84 5.76 12.18 7.89
C SER A 84 7.11 11.46 8.11
N VAL A 85 7.09 10.46 9.01
CA VAL A 85 8.24 9.56 9.26
C VAL A 85 8.55 8.73 8.03
N VAL A 86 7.54 8.35 7.25
CA VAL A 86 7.68 7.58 6.03
C VAL A 86 7.16 8.40 4.86
N GLN A 87 8.02 8.73 3.92
CA GLN A 87 7.64 9.46 2.71
C GLN A 87 7.95 8.61 1.50
N THR A 88 6.98 8.47 0.60
CA THR A 88 7.12 7.58 -0.57
C THR A 88 6.52 8.18 -1.83
N THR A 89 7.08 7.81 -2.97
CA THR A 89 6.57 8.12 -4.29
C THR A 89 6.65 6.87 -5.16
N VAL A 90 5.66 6.70 -6.03
CA VAL A 90 5.63 5.59 -7.00
C VAL A 90 5.68 6.17 -8.41
N SER A 91 6.55 5.64 -9.26
CA SER A 91 6.56 5.94 -10.69
C SER A 91 6.00 4.76 -11.49
N VAL A 92 5.16 5.07 -12.48
CA VAL A 92 4.64 4.09 -13.44
C VAL A 92 5.40 4.23 -14.75
N ILE A 93 6.16 3.19 -15.12
CA ILE A 93 7.01 3.16 -16.31
C ILE A 93 6.34 2.29 -17.37
N ASP A 94 6.18 2.85 -18.57
CA ASP A 94 5.66 2.13 -19.72
C ASP A 94 6.55 0.93 -20.08
N ALA A 95 5.94 -0.24 -20.25
CA ALA A 95 6.68 -1.46 -20.52
C ALA A 95 7.31 -1.51 -21.93
N ILE A 96 6.83 -0.69 -22.86
CA ILE A 96 7.27 -0.68 -24.25
C ILE A 96 8.27 0.46 -24.48
N SER A 97 7.91 1.68 -24.10
CA SER A 97 8.73 2.87 -24.36
C SER A 97 9.76 3.16 -23.27
N GLY A 98 9.64 2.54 -22.09
CA GLY A 98 10.47 2.84 -20.93
C GLY A 98 10.25 4.26 -20.35
N SER A 99 9.27 5.00 -20.87
CA SER A 99 8.99 6.37 -20.42
C SER A 99 8.19 6.35 -19.12
N ILE A 100 8.53 7.25 -18.20
CA ILE A 100 7.71 7.49 -17.01
C ILE A 100 6.40 8.15 -17.45
N LYS A 101 5.27 7.49 -17.20
CA LYS A 101 3.95 7.99 -17.57
C LYS A 101 3.36 8.92 -16.52
N LEU A 102 3.57 8.60 -15.24
CA LEU A 102 3.06 9.38 -14.11
C LEU A 102 3.77 9.00 -12.82
N PHE A 103 3.69 9.90 -11.85
CA PHE A 103 4.00 9.66 -10.46
C PHE A 103 2.70 9.56 -9.63
N LEU A 104 2.73 8.78 -8.57
CA LEU A 104 1.65 8.62 -7.61
C LEU A 104 2.14 8.97 -6.21
N ASP A 105 1.25 9.52 -5.40
CA ASP A 105 1.44 9.56 -3.95
C ASP A 105 1.67 8.15 -3.40
N GLY A 106 2.87 7.90 -2.87
CA GLY A 106 3.27 6.56 -2.47
C GLY A 106 2.64 6.11 -1.15
N GLU A 107 2.27 7.06 -0.28
CA GLU A 107 1.67 6.76 1.01
C GLU A 107 0.23 6.28 0.81
N ALA A 108 -0.54 6.95 -0.04
CA ALA A 108 -1.88 6.55 -0.45
C ALA A 108 -1.89 5.18 -1.13
N VAL A 109 -1.01 4.95 -2.12
CA VAL A 109 -0.86 3.63 -2.75
C VAL A 109 -0.49 2.57 -1.72
N THR A 110 0.44 2.88 -0.81
CA THR A 110 0.89 1.95 0.23
C THR A 110 -0.25 1.60 1.19
N LYS A 111 -1.07 2.56 1.61
CA LYS A 111 -2.26 2.32 2.43
C LYS A 111 -3.22 1.35 1.75
N TRP A 112 -3.67 1.67 0.54
CA TRP A 112 -4.62 0.82 -0.20
C TRP A 112 -4.11 -0.59 -0.43
N ARG A 113 -2.92 -0.73 -1.01
CA ARG A 113 -2.38 -2.06 -1.35
C ARG A 113 -2.11 -2.91 -0.10
N THR A 114 -1.65 -2.30 1.00
CA THR A 114 -1.31 -3.05 2.22
C THR A 114 -2.58 -3.57 2.89
N VAL A 115 -3.57 -2.70 3.08
CA VAL A 115 -4.86 -3.08 3.65
C VAL A 115 -5.54 -4.14 2.80
N CYS A 116 -5.66 -3.90 1.49
CA CYS A 116 -6.37 -4.83 0.60
C CYS A 116 -5.63 -6.16 0.41
N ALA A 117 -4.30 -6.20 0.51
CA ALA A 117 -3.57 -7.47 0.53
C ALA A 117 -3.92 -8.30 1.75
N SER A 118 -3.98 -7.69 2.94
CA SER A 118 -4.43 -8.35 4.17
C SER A 118 -5.89 -8.82 4.07
N MET A 119 -6.77 -8.00 3.49
CA MET A 119 -8.18 -8.36 3.31
C MET A 119 -8.36 -9.48 2.28
N ALA A 120 -7.58 -9.51 1.20
CA ALA A 120 -7.55 -10.62 0.25
C ALA A 120 -7.15 -11.92 0.94
N ALA A 121 -6.09 -11.91 1.75
CA ALA A 121 -5.68 -13.08 2.52
C ALA A 121 -6.77 -13.51 3.52
N ALA A 122 -7.39 -12.57 4.23
CA ALA A 122 -8.45 -12.87 5.17
C ALA A 122 -9.71 -13.45 4.50
N ARG A 123 -10.08 -13.00 3.28
CA ARG A 123 -11.19 -13.60 2.52
C ARG A 123 -10.98 -15.08 2.22
N GLU A 124 -9.73 -15.49 1.99
CA GLU A 124 -9.38 -16.88 1.64
C GLU A 124 -9.13 -17.76 2.86
N LEU A 125 -8.62 -17.18 3.96
CA LEU A 125 -8.05 -17.95 5.08
C LEU A 125 -8.88 -17.87 6.37
N ALA A 126 -9.76 -16.88 6.52
CA ALA A 126 -10.50 -16.71 7.76
C ALA A 126 -11.72 -17.65 7.83
N ASN A 127 -12.00 -18.14 9.04
CA ASN A 127 -13.31 -18.67 9.40
C ASN A 127 -14.38 -17.57 9.31
N PRO A 128 -15.69 -17.90 9.35
CA PRO A 128 -16.75 -16.90 9.42
C PRO A 128 -16.47 -15.82 10.46
N VAL A 129 -16.31 -14.58 9.98
CA VAL A 129 -15.73 -13.47 10.76
C VAL A 129 -16.81 -12.78 11.59
N LYS A 130 -16.94 -13.14 12.86
CA LYS A 130 -17.87 -12.46 13.80
C LYS A 130 -17.23 -11.30 14.56
N LYS A 131 -15.96 -11.44 14.94
CA LYS A 131 -15.22 -10.46 15.74
C LYS A 131 -13.81 -10.30 15.22
N ILE A 132 -13.31 -9.07 15.22
CA ILE A 132 -11.97 -8.75 14.75
C ILE A 132 -11.23 -7.98 15.84
N ALA A 133 -9.99 -8.37 16.13
CA ALA A 133 -9.09 -7.60 16.97
C ALA A 133 -7.98 -7.00 16.10
N VAL A 134 -7.72 -5.70 16.28
CA VAL A 134 -6.62 -4.98 15.65
C VAL A 134 -5.63 -4.57 16.73
N ILE A 135 -4.43 -5.13 16.70
CA ILE A 135 -3.37 -4.86 17.67
C ILE A 135 -2.41 -3.83 17.05
N GLY A 136 -2.35 -2.65 17.66
CA GLY A 136 -1.70 -1.44 17.15
C GLY A 136 -2.66 -0.58 16.33
N MET A 137 -3.04 0.59 16.86
CA MET A 137 -4.02 1.50 16.26
C MET A 137 -3.36 2.73 15.62
N GLY A 138 -2.15 2.55 15.07
CA GLY A 138 -1.51 3.53 14.18
C GLY A 138 -2.23 3.67 12.82
N HIS A 139 -1.62 4.40 11.88
CA HIS A 139 -2.23 4.71 10.58
C HIS A 139 -2.74 3.45 9.84
N GLN A 140 -1.92 2.40 9.75
CA GLN A 140 -2.31 1.14 9.09
C GLN A 140 -3.36 0.38 9.89
N GLY A 141 -3.28 0.32 11.23
CA GLY A 141 -4.26 -0.39 12.06
C GLY A 141 -5.67 0.18 11.92
N LYS A 142 -5.79 1.51 11.95
CA LYS A 142 -7.05 2.22 11.68
C LYS A 142 -7.60 1.89 10.28
N ALA A 143 -6.73 1.92 9.26
CA ALA A 143 -7.13 1.61 7.89
C ALA A 143 -7.59 0.14 7.73
N HIS A 144 -6.92 -0.81 8.40
CA HIS A 144 -7.34 -2.22 8.42
C HIS A 144 -8.68 -2.40 9.12
N ALA A 145 -8.91 -1.74 10.26
CA ALA A 145 -10.19 -1.80 10.97
C ALA A 145 -11.36 -1.33 10.09
N LEU A 146 -11.18 -0.20 9.38
CA LEU A 146 -12.19 0.35 8.47
C LEU A 146 -12.50 -0.60 7.31
N ALA A 147 -11.46 -1.12 6.65
CA ALA A 147 -11.62 -2.07 5.55
C ALA A 147 -12.29 -3.37 6.01
N ALA A 148 -11.86 -3.90 7.15
CA ALA A 148 -12.41 -5.12 7.69
C ALA A 148 -13.89 -4.96 8.07
N ARG A 149 -14.28 -3.78 8.59
CA ARG A 149 -15.68 -3.45 8.85
C ARG A 149 -16.52 -3.46 7.58
N GLU A 150 -16.02 -2.86 6.52
CA GLU A 150 -16.75 -2.76 5.24
C GLU A 150 -16.88 -4.11 4.53
N ILE A 151 -15.80 -4.90 4.53
CA ILE A 151 -15.72 -6.16 3.79
C ILE A 151 -16.40 -7.31 4.53
N PHE A 152 -16.11 -7.48 5.82
CA PHE A 152 -16.56 -8.64 6.59
C PHE A 152 -17.82 -8.38 7.38
N LYS A 153 -18.18 -7.10 7.61
CA LYS A 153 -19.33 -6.68 8.42
C LYS A 153 -19.41 -7.46 9.76
N PRO A 154 -18.31 -7.52 10.53
CA PRO A 154 -18.29 -8.25 11.79
C PRO A 154 -19.26 -7.62 12.79
N GLU A 155 -19.69 -8.40 13.77
CA GLU A 155 -20.50 -7.92 14.90
C GLU A 155 -19.70 -6.94 15.77
N GLN A 156 -18.37 -7.07 15.82
CA GLN A 156 -17.50 -6.25 16.65
C GLN A 156 -16.08 -6.11 16.11
N ILE A 157 -15.51 -4.90 16.20
CA ILE A 157 -14.07 -4.65 16.04
C ILE A 157 -13.49 -4.07 17.33
N ILE A 158 -12.38 -4.64 17.78
CA ILE A 158 -11.67 -4.23 19.00
C ILE A 158 -10.28 -3.71 18.61
N GLY A 159 -10.05 -2.41 18.82
CA GLY A 159 -8.72 -1.80 18.70
C GLY A 159 -7.96 -1.89 20.03
N ILE A 160 -6.74 -2.42 19.99
CA ILE A 160 -5.86 -2.57 21.15
C ILE A 160 -4.57 -1.80 20.87
N ASP A 161 -4.31 -0.74 21.62
CA ASP A 161 -3.03 -0.03 21.61
C ASP A 161 -2.40 -0.01 23.00
N LYS A 162 -1.11 0.34 23.10
CA LYS A 162 -0.36 0.37 24.37
C LYS A 162 -1.00 1.29 25.42
N ASP A 163 -1.73 2.32 24.98
CA ASP A 163 -2.28 3.35 25.87
C ASP A 163 -3.83 3.51 25.81
N ILE A 164 -4.55 2.87 24.87
CA ILE A 164 -6.01 3.04 24.69
C ILE A 164 -6.67 1.77 24.15
N LYS A 165 -7.78 1.32 24.77
CA LYS A 165 -8.75 0.39 24.17
C LYS A 165 -9.84 1.19 23.47
N ILE A 166 -10.01 1.03 22.16
CA ILE A 166 -11.07 1.70 21.38
C ILE A 166 -12.00 0.62 20.82
N MET A 167 -13.29 0.69 21.15
CA MET A 167 -14.34 -0.05 20.45
C MET A 167 -14.83 0.79 19.27
N ILE A 168 -14.81 0.22 18.06
CA ILE A 168 -15.14 0.88 16.79
C ILE A 168 -16.24 0.10 16.07
#